data_AF-A0AAV0L4W4-F1
#
_entry.id   AF-A0AAV0L4W4-F1
#
_cell.length_a   1.000
_cell.length_b   1.000
_cell.length_c   1.000
_cell.angle_alpha   90.00
_cell.angle_beta   90.00
_cell.angle_gamma   90.00
#
_symmetry.space_group_name_H-M   'P 1'
#
loop_
_entity.id
_entity.type
_entity.pdbx_description
1 polymer ?
#
loop_
_entity_poly.entity_id
_entity_poly.type
_entity_poly.pdbx_seq_one_letter_code
_entity_poly.pdbx_strand_id
1 'polypeptide(L)'
;MARLADAEPVIVPTSISENFLMDPKVLQSKLTEKSRLLILCSPSNPTGSVYPRELLEEIAKIVAKHPRLLVLSDEIYEHIIYEPSKHTSFASLPGMWERTLTVNGFSKAFAMTGWRLGYIAGPKHFVSACNKIQSQVLHISKNMKTCNFQLLGPAVYHRKLQLLH
;
A
#
# COMPACT_ATOMS: atom_id res chain seq x y z
N MET A 1 12.44 -5.80 6.46
CA MET A 1 11.16 -6.51 6.58
C MET A 1 11.12 -7.77 5.72
N ALA A 2 11.36 -7.71 4.40
CA ALA A 2 11.34 -8.90 3.53
C ALA A 2 12.18 -10.08 4.06
N ARG A 3 13.46 -9.84 4.40
CA ARG A 3 14.35 -10.87 4.96
C ARG A 3 13.90 -11.46 6.31
N LEU A 4 13.12 -10.74 7.12
CA LEU A 4 12.57 -11.27 8.37
C LEU A 4 11.45 -12.29 8.13
N ALA A 5 10.84 -12.26 6.94
CA ALA A 5 9.87 -13.23 6.48
C ALA A 5 10.50 -14.26 5.52
N ASP A 6 11.83 -14.42 5.58
CA ASP A 6 12.63 -15.30 4.72
C ASP A 6 12.42 -15.07 3.21
N ALA A 7 12.03 -13.84 2.84
CA ALA A 7 11.83 -13.43 1.44
C ALA A 7 13.05 -12.70 0.89
N GLU A 8 13.35 -12.94 -0.39
CA GLU A 8 14.44 -12.28 -1.09
C GLU A 8 14.00 -10.92 -1.66
N PRO A 9 14.59 -9.80 -1.22
CA PRO A 9 14.27 -8.48 -1.76
C PRO A 9 14.86 -8.30 -3.16
N VAL A 10 13.99 -8.03 -4.15
CA VAL A 10 14.41 -7.66 -5.50
C VAL A 10 14.21 -6.16 -5.69
N ILE A 11 15.30 -5.43 -5.88
CA ILE A 11 15.27 -3.97 -6.04
C ILE A 11 15.02 -3.61 -7.51
N VAL A 12 14.04 -2.73 -7.73
CA VAL A 12 13.76 -2.09 -9.03
C VAL A 12 14.36 -0.68 -8.97
N PRO A 13 15.52 -0.42 -9.61
CA PRO A 13 16.15 0.89 -9.55
C PRO A 13 15.32 1.92 -10.32
N THR A 14 15.30 3.15 -9.80
CA THR A 14 14.71 4.32 -10.47
C THR A 14 15.77 5.42 -10.59
N SER A 15 15.55 6.39 -11.47
CA SER A 15 16.50 7.47 -11.71
C SER A 15 15.89 8.83 -11.36
N ILE A 16 16.77 9.80 -11.07
CA ILE A 16 16.36 11.19 -10.81
C ILE A 16 15.72 11.83 -12.05
N SER A 17 16.16 11.46 -13.27
CA SER A 17 15.61 11.99 -14.53
C SER A 17 14.11 11.68 -14.69
N GLU A 18 13.66 10.55 -14.13
CA GLU A 18 12.27 10.10 -14.15
C GLU A 18 11.54 10.41 -12.83
N ASN A 19 12.04 11.39 -12.06
CA ASN A 19 11.52 11.73 -10.73
C ASN A 19 11.43 10.53 -9.77
N PHE A 20 12.34 9.57 -9.90
CA PHE A 20 12.35 8.30 -9.15
C PHE A 20 11.07 7.45 -9.29
N LEU A 21 10.25 7.69 -10.32
CA LEU A 21 9.10 6.85 -10.62
C LEU A 21 9.55 5.51 -11.21
N MET A 22 8.81 4.45 -10.90
CA MET A 22 9.11 3.11 -11.40
C MET A 22 8.75 2.98 -12.88
N ASP A 23 9.71 2.60 -13.72
CA ASP A 23 9.46 2.23 -15.11
C ASP A 23 8.75 0.86 -15.17
N PRO A 24 7.53 0.77 -15.74
CA PRO A 24 6.79 -0.47 -15.91
C PRO A 24 7.57 -1.56 -16.69
N LYS A 25 8.45 -1.17 -17.62
CA LYS A 25 9.29 -2.10 -18.39
C LYS A 25 10.36 -2.75 -17.50
N VAL A 26 11.00 -1.96 -16.65
CA VAL A 26 12.00 -2.47 -15.69
C VAL A 26 11.31 -3.40 -14.69
N LEU A 27 10.12 -3.03 -14.19
CA LEU A 27 9.32 -3.92 -13.35
C LEU A 27 9.07 -5.27 -14.03
N GLN A 28 8.57 -5.29 -15.27
CA GLN A 28 8.31 -6.53 -16.01
C GLN A 28 9.56 -7.41 -16.13
N SER A 29 10.73 -6.82 -16.43
CA SER A 29 11.99 -7.55 -16.57
C SER A 29 12.48 -8.23 -15.28
N LYS A 30 11.99 -7.77 -14.11
CA LYS A 30 12.37 -8.30 -12.79
C LYS A 30 11.36 -9.31 -12.25
N LEU A 31 10.18 -9.43 -12.88
CA LEU A 31 9.16 -10.37 -12.44
C LEU A 31 9.55 -11.81 -12.79
N THR A 32 9.32 -12.71 -11.83
CA THR A 32 9.56 -14.15 -11.96
C THR A 32 8.36 -14.89 -11.39
N GLU A 33 8.31 -16.22 -11.55
CA GLU A 33 7.28 -17.06 -10.91
C GLU A 33 7.33 -17.02 -9.37
N LYS A 34 8.47 -16.61 -8.79
CA LYS A 34 8.66 -16.44 -7.35
C LYS A 34 8.23 -15.04 -6.84
N SER A 35 7.97 -14.08 -7.73
CA SER A 35 7.55 -12.73 -7.35
C SER A 35 6.21 -12.79 -6.61
N ARG A 36 6.21 -12.31 -5.37
CA ARG A 36 5.07 -12.45 -4.45
C ARG A 36 4.47 -11.13 -3.98
N LEU A 37 5.30 -10.12 -3.75
CA LEU A 37 4.88 -8.83 -3.20
C LEU A 37 5.63 -7.71 -3.90
N LEU A 38 4.87 -6.79 -4.49
CA LEU A 38 5.34 -5.47 -4.93
C LEU A 38 5.03 -4.47 -3.82
N ILE A 39 6.00 -3.62 -3.46
CA ILE A 39 5.78 -2.54 -2.48
C ILE A 39 5.78 -1.23 -3.25
N LEU A 40 4.71 -0.46 -3.10
CA LEU A 40 4.57 0.89 -3.63
C LEU A 40 4.44 1.85 -2.46
N CYS A 41 5.19 2.95 -2.50
CA CYS A 41 5.10 4.03 -1.52
C CYS A 41 4.78 5.31 -2.30
N SER A 42 3.58 5.84 -2.10
CA SER A 42 3.10 7.04 -2.80
C SER A 42 2.14 7.82 -1.90
N PRO A 43 2.44 9.08 -1.55
CA PRO A 43 3.69 9.80 -1.84
C PRO A 43 4.93 9.14 -1.23
N SER A 44 6.02 9.15 -1.99
CA SER A 44 7.24 8.39 -1.68
C SER A 44 8.09 9.05 -0.59
N ASN A 45 8.59 8.24 0.33
CA ASN A 45 9.73 8.57 1.18
C ASN A 45 10.94 7.73 0.72
N PRO A 46 12.10 8.32 0.37
CA PRO A 46 12.53 9.70 0.64
C PRO A 46 12.30 10.72 -0.48
N THR A 47 11.79 10.31 -1.64
CA THR A 47 11.89 11.14 -2.86
C THR A 47 10.80 12.21 -2.99
N GLY A 48 9.71 12.10 -2.25
CA GLY A 48 8.54 12.97 -2.38
C GLY A 48 7.69 12.72 -3.65
N SER A 49 8.09 11.75 -4.49
CA SER A 49 7.42 11.46 -5.75
C SER A 49 6.00 10.97 -5.52
N VAL A 50 5.04 11.51 -6.28
CA VAL A 50 3.65 11.08 -6.30
C VAL A 50 3.39 10.36 -7.61
N TYR A 51 2.90 9.13 -7.55
CA TYR A 51 2.62 8.36 -8.76
C TYR A 51 1.38 8.91 -9.48
N PRO A 52 1.49 9.29 -10.77
CA PRO A 52 0.33 9.61 -11.59
C PRO A 52 -0.59 8.40 -11.75
N ARG A 53 -1.89 8.66 -11.89
CA ARG A 53 -2.89 7.59 -12.04
C ARG A 53 -2.60 6.70 -13.23
N GLU A 54 -2.20 7.29 -14.35
CA GLU A 54 -1.91 6.61 -15.61
C GLU A 54 -0.79 5.59 -15.43
N LEU A 55 0.28 5.98 -14.71
CA LEU A 55 1.39 5.09 -14.39
C LEU A 55 0.96 3.95 -13.46
N LEU A 56 0.14 4.24 -12.44
CA LEU A 56 -0.39 3.19 -11.57
C LEU A 56 -1.30 2.22 -12.33
N GLU A 57 -2.07 2.69 -13.31
CA GLU A 57 -2.88 1.84 -14.18
C GLU A 57 -2.01 0.92 -15.06
N GLU A 58 -0.87 1.40 -15.56
CA GLU A 58 0.11 0.56 -16.26
C GLU A 58 0.72 -0.51 -15.36
N ILE A 59 1.10 -0.15 -14.14
CA ILE A 59 1.59 -1.09 -13.12
C ILE A 59 0.50 -2.11 -12.76
N ALA A 60 -0.74 -1.66 -12.57
CA ALA A 60 -1.88 -2.53 -12.27
C ALA A 60 -2.13 -3.56 -13.38
N LYS A 61 -2.01 -3.16 -14.66
CA LYS A 61 -2.09 -4.10 -15.81
C LYS A 61 -1.00 -5.17 -15.76
N ILE A 62 0.21 -4.83 -15.31
CA ILE A 62 1.29 -5.80 -15.12
C ILE A 62 0.93 -6.74 -13.97
N VAL A 63 0.58 -6.19 -12.80
CA VAL A 63 0.23 -6.98 -11.62
C VAL A 63 -0.93 -7.93 -11.90
N ALA A 64 -1.93 -7.51 -12.68
CA ALA A 64 -3.07 -8.33 -13.07
C ALA A 64 -2.66 -9.63 -13.78
N LYS A 65 -1.61 -9.60 -14.61
CA LYS A 65 -1.10 -10.76 -15.35
C LYS A 65 -0.41 -11.80 -14.47
N HIS A 66 -0.03 -11.45 -13.23
CA HIS A 66 0.65 -12.33 -12.30
C HIS A 66 -0.28 -12.67 -11.12
N PRO A 67 -1.02 -13.80 -11.16
CA PRO A 67 -2.07 -14.10 -10.17
C PRO A 67 -1.56 -14.25 -8.74
N ARG A 68 -0.27 -14.54 -8.55
CA ARG A 68 0.38 -14.64 -7.22
C ARG A 68 0.90 -13.31 -6.69
N LEU A 69 0.98 -12.27 -7.52
CA LEU A 69 1.59 -11.00 -7.14
C LEU A 69 0.58 -10.15 -6.38
N LEU A 70 0.97 -9.77 -5.15
CA LEU A 70 0.24 -8.82 -4.32
C LEU A 70 0.93 -7.46 -4.36
N VAL A 71 0.19 -6.43 -3.93
CA VAL A 71 0.72 -5.07 -3.75
C VAL A 71 0.55 -4.65 -2.30
N LEU A 72 1.63 -4.18 -1.67
CA LEU A 72 1.60 -3.42 -0.44
C LEU A 72 1.69 -1.94 -0.81
N SER A 73 0.60 -1.20 -0.62
CA SER A 73 0.50 0.24 -0.91
C SER A 73 0.70 1.01 0.39
N ASP A 74 1.88 1.61 0.59
CA ASP A 74 2.15 2.52 1.70
C ASP A 74 1.70 3.93 1.31
N GLU A 75 0.59 4.36 1.89
CA GLU A 75 -0.12 5.60 1.59
C GLU A 75 -0.08 6.58 2.78
N ILE A 76 0.89 6.42 3.71
CA ILE A 76 0.99 7.22 4.95
C ILE A 76 1.10 8.73 4.71
N TYR A 77 1.53 9.15 3.52
CA TYR A 77 1.69 10.55 3.12
C TYR A 77 0.53 11.06 2.25
N GLU A 78 -0.60 10.35 2.14
CA GLU A 78 -1.68 10.71 1.18
C GLU A 78 -2.21 12.16 1.29
N HIS A 79 -2.13 12.77 2.48
CA HIS A 79 -2.55 14.15 2.72
C HIS A 79 -1.42 15.18 2.61
N ILE A 80 -0.17 14.74 2.48
CA ILE A 80 1.01 15.60 2.29
C ILE A 80 1.37 15.59 0.80
N ILE A 81 0.52 16.22 0.00
CA ILE A 81 0.65 16.33 -1.46
C ILE A 81 0.51 17.80 -1.85
N TYR A 82 1.35 18.23 -2.79
CA TYR A 82 1.32 19.58 -3.34
C TYR A 82 0.61 19.59 -4.70
N GLU A 83 -0.18 20.63 -4.95
CA GLU A 83 -0.81 20.83 -6.25
C GLU A 83 0.26 20.97 -7.36
N PRO A 84 0.01 20.44 -8.58
CA PRO A 84 -1.25 19.86 -9.08
C PRO A 84 -1.39 18.35 -8.84
N SER A 85 -0.48 17.71 -8.11
CA SER A 85 -0.48 16.26 -7.90
C SER A 85 -1.70 15.82 -7.07
N LYS A 86 -2.17 14.59 -7.33
CA LYS A 86 -3.28 13.97 -6.60
C LYS A 86 -2.92 12.56 -6.17
N HIS A 87 -3.32 12.20 -4.95
CA HIS A 87 -3.21 10.81 -4.49
C HIS A 87 -4.15 9.90 -5.28
N THR A 88 -3.69 8.70 -5.60
CA THR A 88 -4.54 7.62 -6.10
C THR A 88 -4.22 6.37 -5.31
N SER A 89 -5.15 5.92 -4.46
CA SER A 89 -4.99 4.64 -3.78
C SER A 89 -4.92 3.50 -4.79
N PHE A 90 -3.88 2.67 -4.71
CA PHE A 90 -3.69 1.59 -5.68
C PHE A 90 -4.84 0.58 -5.67
N ALA A 91 -5.44 0.34 -4.50
CA ALA A 91 -6.58 -0.54 -4.32
C ALA A 91 -7.87 -0.05 -5.02
N SER A 92 -7.94 1.22 -5.41
CA SER A 92 -9.08 1.78 -6.16
C SER A 92 -9.08 1.43 -7.64
N LEU A 93 -7.95 0.95 -8.15
CA LEU A 93 -7.81 0.60 -9.56
C LEU A 93 -8.58 -0.69 -9.90
N PRO A 94 -9.10 -0.83 -11.12
CA PRO A 94 -9.85 -2.02 -11.53
C PRO A 94 -9.10 -3.33 -11.26
N GLY A 95 -9.72 -4.24 -10.52
CA GLY A 95 -9.17 -5.57 -10.19
C GLY A 95 -8.02 -5.58 -9.16
N MET A 96 -7.70 -4.44 -8.55
CA MET A 96 -6.59 -4.33 -7.60
C MET A 96 -7.00 -4.52 -6.14
N TRP A 97 -8.28 -4.36 -5.79
CA TRP A 97 -8.77 -4.55 -4.41
C TRP A 97 -8.41 -5.94 -3.84
N GLU A 98 -8.72 -7.01 -4.58
CA GLU A 98 -8.47 -8.40 -4.16
C GLU A 98 -6.99 -8.77 -3.92
N ARG A 99 -6.05 -7.90 -4.33
CA ARG A 99 -4.61 -8.16 -4.25
C ARG A 99 -3.79 -7.04 -3.64
N THR A 100 -4.45 -6.01 -3.08
CA THR A 100 -3.76 -4.86 -2.47
C THR A 100 -3.97 -4.83 -0.97
N LEU A 101 -2.87 -4.59 -0.25
CA LEU A 101 -2.85 -4.27 1.17
C LEU A 101 -2.45 -2.81 1.29
N THR A 102 -3.38 -1.95 1.66
CA THR A 102 -3.12 -0.54 1.91
C THR A 102 -2.71 -0.34 3.36
N VAL A 103 -1.58 0.31 3.58
CA VAL A 103 -1.06 0.70 4.89
C VAL A 103 -1.07 2.21 4.99
N ASN A 104 -1.58 2.72 6.11
CA ASN A 104 -1.66 4.15 6.39
C ASN A 104 -1.76 4.36 7.92
N GLY A 105 -1.85 5.61 8.39
CA GLY A 105 -1.86 5.95 9.79
C GLY A 105 -1.83 7.45 10.06
N PHE A 106 -1.72 7.81 11.34
CA PHE A 106 -1.98 9.18 11.78
C PHE A 106 -0.71 10.01 11.98
N SER A 107 0.45 9.37 11.83
CA SER A 107 1.73 9.98 12.20
C SER A 107 2.09 11.20 11.36
N LYS A 108 1.68 11.26 10.09
CA LYS A 108 2.11 12.29 9.14
C LYS A 108 1.06 13.37 8.96
N ALA A 109 -0.15 13.00 8.55
CA ALA A 109 -1.23 13.94 8.33
C ALA A 109 -1.62 14.74 9.60
N PHE A 110 -1.57 14.10 10.78
CA PHE A 110 -2.04 14.70 12.03
C PHE A 110 -0.91 15.01 13.02
N ALA A 111 0.37 14.92 12.60
CA ALA A 111 1.54 15.09 13.47
C ALA A 111 1.54 14.19 14.73
N MET A 112 0.85 13.04 14.70
CA MET A 112 0.70 12.14 15.86
C MET A 112 1.80 11.06 15.92
N THR A 113 3.05 11.43 15.64
CA THR A 113 4.16 10.44 15.57
C THR A 113 4.34 9.66 16.86
N GLY A 114 4.16 10.29 18.03
CA GLY A 114 4.26 9.68 19.35
C GLY A 114 3.10 8.77 19.75
N TRP A 115 1.95 8.84 19.07
CA TRP A 115 0.75 8.06 19.42
C TRP A 115 0.78 6.63 18.92
N ARG A 116 1.69 6.34 17.97
CA ARG A 116 1.93 5.00 17.42
C ARG A 116 0.68 4.31 16.84
N LEU A 117 -0.17 5.08 16.17
CA LEU A 117 -1.40 4.59 15.56
C LEU A 117 -1.29 4.49 14.02
N GLY A 118 -1.59 3.30 13.51
CA GLY A 118 -1.66 2.99 12.08
C GLY A 118 -2.62 1.82 11.82
N TYR A 119 -2.90 1.57 10.54
CA TYR A 119 -3.83 0.52 10.11
C TYR A 119 -3.41 -0.13 8.80
N ILE A 120 -4.00 -1.30 8.56
CA ILE A 120 -3.96 -2.02 7.30
C ILE A 120 -5.39 -2.27 6.82
N ALA A 121 -5.64 -2.02 5.54
CA ALA A 121 -6.90 -2.32 4.87
C ALA A 121 -6.64 -3.20 3.64
N GLY A 122 -7.53 -4.14 3.36
CA GLY A 122 -7.40 -5.04 2.22
C GLY A 122 -8.32 -6.25 2.33
N PRO A 123 -8.10 -7.28 1.50
CA PRO A 123 -8.94 -8.48 1.47
C PRO A 123 -9.03 -9.16 2.84
N LYS A 124 -10.24 -9.55 3.21
CA LYS A 124 -10.57 -10.10 4.54
C LYS A 124 -9.63 -11.22 4.99
N HIS A 125 -9.23 -12.10 4.07
CA HIS A 125 -8.37 -13.24 4.38
C HIS A 125 -6.94 -12.81 4.78
N PHE A 126 -6.37 -11.79 4.12
CA PHE A 126 -5.08 -11.23 4.52
C PHE A 126 -5.18 -10.48 5.85
N VAL A 127 -6.18 -9.61 6.00
CA VAL A 127 -6.36 -8.85 7.25
C VAL A 127 -6.59 -9.79 8.45
N SER A 128 -7.34 -10.88 8.25
CA SER A 128 -7.54 -11.89 9.29
C SER A 128 -6.25 -12.60 9.69
N ALA A 129 -5.36 -12.88 8.73
CA ALA A 129 -4.06 -13.48 9.01
C ALA A 129 -3.15 -12.50 9.77
N CYS A 130 -3.11 -11.22 9.37
CA CYS A 130 -2.38 -10.17 10.09
C CYS A 130 -2.87 -10.03 11.53
N ASN A 131 -4.20 -10.01 11.75
CA ASN A 131 -4.79 -9.96 13.09
C ASN A 131 -4.39 -11.15 13.96
N LYS A 132 -4.32 -12.37 13.38
CA LYS A 132 -3.88 -13.56 14.11
C LYS A 132 -2.43 -13.39 14.59
N ILE A 133 -1.53 -12.95 13.72
CA ILE A 133 -0.12 -12.70 14.09
C ILE A 133 -0.06 -11.60 15.16
N GLN A 134 -0.74 -10.48 14.94
CA GLN A 134 -0.75 -9.35 15.86
C GLN A 134 -1.19 -9.77 17.28
N SER A 135 -2.22 -10.62 17.41
CA SER A 135 -2.71 -11.10 18.70
C SER A 135 -1.69 -11.88 19.53
N GLN A 136 -0.67 -12.45 18.87
CA GLN A 136 0.39 -13.23 19.53
C GLN A 136 1.64 -12.39 19.83
N VAL A 137 1.85 -11.30 19.09
CA VAL A 137 3.05 -10.46 19.20
C VAL A 137 2.80 -9.23 20.07
N LEU A 138 1.57 -8.70 20.06
CA LEU A 138 1.20 -7.48 20.77
C LEU A 138 -0.08 -7.71 21.58
N HIS A 139 -0.06 -7.27 22.84
CA HIS A 139 -1.28 -7.22 23.64
C HIS A 139 -1.96 -5.88 23.42
N ILE A 140 -3.09 -5.88 22.73
CA ILE A 140 -3.94 -4.71 22.57
C ILE A 140 -5.30 -5.03 23.17
N SER A 141 -5.80 -4.16 24.08
CA SER A 141 -7.14 -4.31 24.66
C SER A 141 -8.17 -4.51 23.56
N LYS A 142 -9.09 -5.48 23.73
CA LYS A 142 -10.15 -5.81 22.76
C LYS A 142 -11.01 -4.61 22.34
N ASN A 143 -10.99 -3.51 23.09
CA ASN A 143 -11.70 -2.26 22.81
C ASN A 143 -10.93 -1.31 21.89
N MET A 144 -9.60 -1.44 21.83
CA MET A 144 -8.75 -0.81 20.85
C MET A 144 -8.43 -1.84 19.78
N LYS A 145 -9.47 -2.44 19.17
CA LYS A 145 -9.30 -3.06 17.86
C LYS A 145 -8.58 -2.00 17.05
N THR A 146 -7.38 -2.31 16.56
CA THR A 146 -6.80 -1.62 15.40
C THR A 146 -7.94 -1.20 14.50
N CYS A 147 -7.92 0.03 13.96
CA CYS A 147 -8.88 0.51 12.97
C CYS A 147 -8.88 -0.44 11.76
N ASN A 148 -9.48 -1.60 11.97
CA ASN A 148 -9.57 -2.74 11.12
C ASN A 148 -10.80 -2.40 10.33
N PHE A 149 -10.59 -1.70 9.23
CA PHE A 149 -11.58 -1.58 8.18
C PHE A 149 -11.73 -2.94 7.48
N GLN A 150 -12.07 -3.96 8.27
CA GLN A 150 -12.27 -5.35 7.87
C GLN A 150 -13.66 -5.56 7.22
N LEU A 151 -14.42 -4.47 7.05
CA LEU A 151 -15.82 -4.47 6.63
C LEU A 151 -16.08 -3.65 5.36
N LEU A 152 -15.07 -3.07 4.72
CA LEU A 152 -15.31 -2.20 3.58
C LEU A 152 -15.09 -2.96 2.27
N GLY A 153 -16.19 -3.33 1.61
CA GLY A 153 -16.13 -3.64 0.19
C GLY A 153 -15.65 -2.41 -0.61
N PRO A 154 -15.27 -2.56 -1.88
CA PRO A 154 -14.68 -1.48 -2.68
C PRO A 154 -15.48 -0.16 -2.66
N ALA A 155 -16.82 -0.25 -2.63
CA ALA A 155 -17.72 0.90 -2.54
C ALA A 155 -17.68 1.65 -1.19
N VAL A 156 -17.37 0.96 -0.09
CA VAL A 156 -17.35 1.55 1.25
C VAL A 156 -15.97 2.12 1.59
N TYR A 157 -14.90 1.59 0.99
CA TYR A 157 -13.55 2.15 1.11
C TYR A 157 -13.52 3.61 0.60
N HIS A 158 -14.06 3.85 -0.60
CA HIS A 158 -14.17 5.21 -1.16
C HIS A 158 -15.06 6.15 -0.35
N ARG A 159 -16.23 5.68 0.13
CA ARG A 159 -17.15 6.53 0.91
C ARG A 159 -16.67 6.85 2.32
N LYS A 160 -15.92 5.96 2.99
CA LYS A 160 -15.47 6.20 4.38
C LYS A 160 -14.14 6.94 4.47
N LEU A 161 -13.26 6.85 3.46
CA LEU A 161 -12.14 7.80 3.34
C LEU A 161 -12.69 9.23 3.34
N GLN A 162 -13.73 9.50 2.53
CA GLN A 162 -14.43 10.79 2.50
C GLN A 162 -15.10 11.22 3.82
N LEU A 163 -15.44 10.28 4.72
CA LEU A 163 -16.08 10.58 6.02
C LEU A 163 -15.07 10.77 7.17
N LEU A 164 -13.79 10.54 6.92
CA LEU A 164 -12.69 10.90 7.83
C LEU A 164 -12.14 12.31 7.52
N HIS A 165 -12.76 13.03 6.57
CA HIS A 165 -12.53 14.43 6.25
C HIS A 165 -13.61 15.32 6.89
#